data_AF-A0A1D1XQ90-F1
#
_entry.id   AF-A0A1D1XQ90-F1
#
_cell.length_a   1.000
_cell.length_b   1.000
_cell.length_c   1.000
_cell.angle_alpha   90.00
_cell.angle_beta   90.00
_cell.angle_gamma   90.00
#
_symmetry.space_group_name_H-M   'P 1'
#
loop_
_entity.id
_entity.type
_entity.pdbx_description
1 polymer ?
#
loop_
_entity_poly.entity_id
_entity_poly.type
_entity_poly.pdbx_seq_one_letter_code
_entity_poly.pdbx_strand_id
1 'polypeptide(L)'
;FPTRRPLSGSIRGDRTGEEQEVAVAHKCDARRHAGHRPRAEVFDGKSKDSKATGTPAARLVLSFGTRPPISVQLDADGSGSGGSAMVGGAAGAGGGGGGSGDASPPVPPQPLDDGGGGSGSGSGGGRGTWKHAAFHVATTIATPAAYAPLPFALASLGWPLGVCSLVGGTFATWYSSLLVASLWRWNGETHTSYRLLANSIFGTWGYWFITFFQQVASLGNNIAIQIAAGSSLKAVYKYFQKDGNLTLQEFIVFFGAFELLLSQLPNIHSLRWVNALCTFSTIGFAGTAIGMTIYNGVKINRMSINYRLQGSNSLKIFKAFNALGTIAFSFGDAMLPEIQSTVREPVKKNMFKGVSAAYGVIVLTYWQLAFSGYWAFGSTVEPYILSSFTVPEWAIVMANIFAVIQILGCFQIYCRPTYGYFEEVMTSKSMGSHLCISSRLRRLIFTLAYMAFITVTAAALPFFSDFVSICGAVGFTPLDFVFPAIAFLKAGRLPVTPTLRLLVQTVNIAIATWFSIVAVLGCIGAVRFIVMDIKTYRFFYDM
;
A
#
# COMPACT_ATOMS: atom_id res chain seq x y z
N PHE A 1 1.84 71.20 -6.47
CA PHE A 1 2.54 72.50 -6.44
C PHE A 1 3.71 72.39 -5.48
N PRO A 2 4.92 72.86 -5.82
CA PRO A 2 5.47 73.26 -7.13
C PRO A 2 6.71 72.36 -7.44
N THR A 3 7.39 72.26 -8.58
CA THR A 3 7.30 72.85 -9.93
C THR A 3 8.34 72.15 -10.83
N ARG A 4 7.92 71.86 -12.07
CA ARG A 4 8.64 72.09 -13.36
C ARG A 4 9.94 71.35 -13.71
N ARG A 5 9.72 70.36 -14.58
CA ARG A 5 10.06 70.29 -16.03
C ARG A 5 11.43 69.77 -16.51
N PRO A 6 11.41 69.04 -17.65
CA PRO A 6 12.53 68.30 -18.22
C PRO A 6 13.22 69.08 -19.37
N LEU A 7 14.38 68.60 -19.82
CA LEU A 7 14.95 68.97 -21.11
C LEU A 7 14.91 67.78 -22.08
N SER A 8 14.34 68.11 -23.23
CA SER A 8 14.14 67.33 -24.44
C SER A 8 15.45 67.21 -25.23
N GLY A 9 15.61 66.11 -25.95
CA GLY A 9 16.63 65.93 -26.98
C GLY A 9 16.27 64.74 -27.86
N SER A 10 15.47 64.98 -28.90
CA SER A 10 15.16 64.04 -29.98
C SER A 10 15.86 64.54 -31.25
N ILE A 11 16.77 63.76 -31.85
CA ILE A 11 17.05 63.72 -33.30
C ILE A 11 17.53 62.32 -33.70
N ARG A 12 16.61 61.56 -34.31
CA ARG A 12 16.66 60.79 -35.59
C ARG A 12 18.04 60.42 -36.20
N GLY A 13 18.21 59.14 -36.59
CA GLY A 13 19.05 58.78 -37.76
C GLY A 13 19.59 57.33 -37.86
N ASP A 14 18.79 56.45 -38.46
CA ASP A 14 19.12 55.32 -39.38
C ASP A 14 20.24 54.26 -39.11
N ARG A 15 19.76 53.00 -39.05
CA ARG A 15 20.13 51.80 -39.84
C ARG A 15 21.47 51.04 -39.70
N THR A 16 21.29 49.72 -39.85
CA THR A 16 22.26 48.60 -40.03
C THR A 16 23.01 48.23 -38.75
N GLY A 17 23.12 46.99 -38.29
CA GLY A 17 23.14 45.66 -38.92
C GLY A 17 24.23 44.88 -38.16
N GLU A 18 24.11 43.55 -38.10
CA GLU A 18 25.08 42.58 -37.57
C GLU A 18 25.10 42.27 -36.06
N GLU A 19 24.58 41.06 -35.78
CA GLU A 19 25.04 40.13 -34.77
C GLU A 19 26.54 39.85 -34.89
N GLN A 20 27.28 39.83 -33.77
CA GLN A 20 28.11 38.67 -33.39
C GLN A 20 28.78 38.84 -32.01
N GLU A 21 28.47 37.86 -31.16
CA GLU A 21 29.34 37.13 -30.23
C GLU A 21 30.55 37.84 -29.59
N VAL A 22 30.45 38.03 -28.26
CA VAL A 22 31.57 38.36 -27.38
C VAL A 22 32.14 37.08 -26.77
N ALA A 23 33.35 36.71 -27.18
CA ALA A 23 34.19 35.74 -26.50
C ALA A 23 35.37 36.47 -25.83
N VAL A 24 35.54 36.29 -24.51
CA VAL A 24 36.77 36.67 -23.78
C VAL A 24 37.14 35.63 -22.73
N ALA A 25 38.24 34.94 -23.05
CA ALA A 25 39.42 34.61 -22.24
C ALA A 25 39.46 33.48 -21.18
N HIS A 26 40.40 32.55 -21.47
CA HIS A 26 41.52 32.00 -20.66
C HIS A 26 41.20 31.28 -19.32
N LYS A 27 41.82 30.16 -18.93
CA LYS A 27 43.24 29.75 -19.00
C LYS A 27 43.38 28.31 -18.44
N CYS A 28 44.29 27.47 -18.96
CA CYS A 28 45.29 26.67 -18.21
C CYS A 28 45.89 25.52 -19.05
N ASP A 29 47.04 25.83 -19.64
CA ASP A 29 48.35 25.20 -19.58
C ASP A 29 48.60 23.69 -19.27
N ALA A 30 49.64 23.22 -19.98
CA ALA A 30 50.73 22.31 -19.58
C ALA A 30 50.71 20.78 -19.89
N ARG A 31 51.43 20.49 -21.01
CA ARG A 31 52.68 19.68 -21.11
C ARG A 31 52.64 18.21 -21.62
N ARG A 32 53.63 18.00 -22.50
CA ARG A 32 54.02 16.85 -23.34
C ARG A 32 55.05 15.93 -22.68
N HIS A 33 55.29 14.81 -23.40
CA HIS A 33 56.44 13.87 -23.45
C HIS A 33 56.14 12.50 -22.83
N ALA A 34 56.47 11.35 -23.41
CA ALA A 34 57.12 10.97 -24.67
C ALA A 34 56.96 9.43 -24.87
N GLY A 35 57.27 8.92 -26.06
CA GLY A 35 57.79 7.55 -26.22
C GLY A 35 56.98 6.62 -27.14
N HIS A 36 57.52 6.38 -28.33
CA HIS A 36 56.97 5.56 -29.39
C HIS A 36 57.83 4.29 -29.55
N ARG A 37 57.17 3.10 -29.63
CA ARG A 37 57.45 1.87 -30.43
C ARG A 37 58.87 1.24 -30.46
N PRO A 38 59.00 -0.10 -30.63
CA PRO A 38 58.66 -0.85 -31.86
C PRO A 38 57.96 -2.21 -31.53
N ARG A 39 57.55 -3.14 -32.41
CA ARG A 39 57.88 -3.50 -33.80
C ARG A 39 56.73 -4.41 -34.32
N ALA A 40 56.52 -4.42 -35.64
CA ALA A 40 55.56 -5.26 -36.33
C ALA A 40 56.13 -6.67 -36.59
N GLU A 41 55.25 -7.68 -36.62
CA GLU A 41 55.39 -8.86 -37.48
C GLU A 41 54.05 -9.15 -38.16
N VAL A 42 54.14 -9.29 -39.49
CA VAL A 42 53.10 -9.73 -40.42
C VAL A 42 53.46 -11.17 -40.77
N PHE A 43 52.51 -12.11 -40.76
CA PHE A 43 52.56 -13.24 -41.70
C PHE A 43 51.17 -13.79 -42.04
N ASP A 44 51.14 -14.28 -43.27
CA ASP A 44 50.07 -14.53 -44.21
C ASP A 44 49.30 -15.85 -43.97
N GLY A 45 48.13 -15.99 -44.60
CA GLY A 45 47.15 -17.03 -44.30
C GLY A 45 47.33 -18.40 -44.99
N LYS A 46 46.42 -19.34 -44.68
CA LYS A 46 45.75 -20.28 -45.61
C LYS A 46 44.84 -21.29 -44.89
N SER A 47 43.76 -21.62 -45.60
CA SER A 47 42.81 -22.71 -45.37
C SER A 47 43.45 -24.11 -45.36
N LYS A 48 42.97 -25.02 -44.49
CA LYS A 48 42.39 -26.33 -44.88
C LYS A 48 41.91 -27.21 -43.71
N ASP A 49 40.86 -27.95 -44.06
CA ASP A 49 40.09 -29.05 -43.45
C ASP A 49 40.68 -30.02 -42.40
N SER A 50 39.71 -30.48 -41.58
CA SER A 50 39.39 -31.87 -41.19
C SER A 50 39.82 -32.44 -39.82
N LYS A 51 38.76 -32.78 -39.07
CA LYS A 51 38.52 -33.95 -38.18
C LYS A 51 39.39 -34.13 -36.93
N ALA A 52 38.74 -34.08 -35.77
CA ALA A 52 38.37 -35.29 -35.03
C ALA A 52 37.46 -35.00 -33.80
N THR A 53 36.33 -35.71 -33.79
CA THR A 53 35.69 -36.38 -32.63
C THR A 53 35.37 -35.62 -31.33
N GLY A 54 34.06 -35.42 -31.12
CA GLY A 54 33.31 -36.09 -30.04
C GLY A 54 33.45 -35.54 -28.62
N THR A 55 32.42 -34.85 -28.13
CA THR A 55 31.48 -35.30 -27.05
C THR A 55 30.42 -34.20 -26.84
N PRO A 56 29.11 -34.50 -26.87
CA PRO A 56 28.07 -33.47 -26.88
C PRO A 56 27.58 -33.06 -25.48
N ALA A 57 27.05 -31.83 -25.45
CA ALA A 57 26.47 -31.15 -24.32
C ALA A 57 25.31 -31.92 -23.64
N ALA A 58 25.36 -31.98 -22.31
CA ALA A 58 24.26 -32.44 -21.47
C ALA A 58 23.10 -31.42 -21.52
N ARG A 59 22.04 -31.78 -22.24
CA ARG A 59 20.72 -31.15 -22.21
C ARG A 59 19.87 -31.95 -21.21
N LEU A 60 19.61 -31.40 -20.04
CA LEU A 60 18.69 -32.00 -19.07
C LEU A 60 17.25 -31.72 -19.56
N VAL A 61 16.66 -32.71 -20.22
CA VAL A 61 15.23 -32.77 -20.56
C VAL A 61 14.53 -33.53 -19.44
N LEU A 62 13.69 -32.85 -18.65
CA LEU A 62 12.77 -33.52 -17.73
C LEU A 62 11.55 -33.98 -18.52
N SER A 63 11.47 -35.30 -18.72
CA SER A 63 10.35 -36.02 -19.31
C SER A 63 9.19 -36.11 -18.30
N PHE A 64 8.00 -35.65 -18.71
CA PHE A 64 6.75 -35.89 -17.99
C PHE A 64 6.22 -37.27 -18.38
N GLY A 65 6.25 -38.21 -17.42
CA GLY A 65 5.62 -39.51 -17.55
C GLY A 65 4.09 -39.42 -17.44
N THR A 66 3.41 -39.83 -18.51
CA THR A 66 1.97 -40.06 -18.58
C THR A 66 1.59 -41.44 -18.06
N ARG A 67 0.61 -41.53 -17.16
CA ARG A 67 -0.23 -42.73 -16.91
C ARG A 67 -1.67 -42.32 -16.50
N PRO A 68 -2.67 -43.20 -16.69
CA PRO A 68 -3.96 -42.91 -17.33
C PRO A 68 -5.13 -42.60 -16.35
N PRO A 69 -6.33 -42.23 -16.84
CA PRO A 69 -7.37 -41.62 -16.01
C PRO A 69 -8.19 -42.64 -15.22
N ILE A 70 -8.57 -42.26 -14.00
CA ILE A 70 -9.57 -42.95 -13.20
C ILE A 70 -10.94 -42.37 -13.55
N SER A 71 -11.78 -43.23 -14.13
CA SER A 71 -13.20 -43.02 -14.40
C SER A 71 -14.00 -42.99 -13.09
N VAL A 72 -14.76 -41.92 -12.86
CA VAL A 72 -15.82 -41.87 -11.85
C VAL A 72 -17.15 -42.01 -12.57
N GLN A 73 -17.81 -43.14 -12.31
CA GLN A 73 -19.15 -43.49 -12.77
C GLN A 73 -20.17 -42.53 -12.14
N LEU A 74 -20.99 -41.89 -12.99
CA LEU A 74 -22.19 -41.17 -12.62
C LEU A 74 -23.34 -42.17 -12.66
N ASP A 75 -23.83 -42.58 -11.48
CA ASP A 75 -25.13 -43.25 -11.40
C ASP A 75 -26.23 -42.18 -11.40
N ALA A 76 -26.99 -42.17 -12.48
CA ALA A 76 -28.28 -41.54 -12.57
C ALA A 76 -29.33 -42.64 -12.37
N ASP A 77 -30.23 -42.46 -11.41
CA ASP A 77 -31.50 -43.17 -11.42
C ASP A 77 -32.58 -42.42 -10.65
N GLY A 78 -33.79 -42.44 -11.23
CA GLY A 78 -35.01 -42.60 -10.44
C GLY A 78 -35.80 -41.35 -10.08
N SER A 79 -36.56 -40.84 -11.05
CA SER A 79 -37.86 -40.20 -10.82
C SER A 79 -38.78 -41.06 -9.94
N GLY A 80 -39.49 -40.45 -8.98
CA GLY A 80 -40.52 -41.15 -8.20
C GLY A 80 -41.36 -40.21 -7.36
N SER A 81 -42.51 -39.86 -7.90
CA SER A 81 -43.59 -39.05 -7.31
C SER A 81 -44.21 -39.66 -6.04
N GLY A 82 -44.74 -38.79 -5.18
CA GLY A 82 -46.06 -38.98 -4.59
C GLY A 82 -46.16 -38.98 -3.06
N GLY A 83 -47.13 -38.22 -2.56
CA GLY A 83 -47.96 -38.69 -1.45
C GLY A 83 -47.87 -37.92 -0.13
N SER A 84 -48.82 -37.00 0.06
CA SER A 84 -49.32 -36.51 1.34
C SER A 84 -49.50 -37.59 2.41
N ALA A 85 -49.32 -37.22 3.69
CA ALA A 85 -50.43 -37.17 4.66
C ALA A 85 -49.96 -36.67 6.04
N MET A 86 -50.77 -35.76 6.60
CA MET A 86 -50.83 -35.44 8.02
C MET A 86 -51.19 -36.67 8.86
N VAL A 87 -50.90 -36.63 10.18
CA VAL A 87 -51.88 -36.74 11.29
C VAL A 87 -51.13 -36.85 12.64
N GLY A 88 -51.38 -35.87 13.51
CA GLY A 88 -52.09 -36.11 14.78
C GLY A 88 -51.34 -36.52 16.06
N GLY A 89 -51.32 -35.58 17.01
CA GLY A 89 -51.59 -35.80 18.44
C GLY A 89 -50.42 -36.25 19.32
N ALA A 90 -50.40 -36.05 20.64
CA ALA A 90 -51.16 -35.21 21.56
C ALA A 90 -50.39 -35.18 22.90
N ALA A 91 -50.73 -34.19 23.71
CA ALA A 91 -50.37 -33.87 25.10
C ALA A 91 -49.85 -34.97 26.07
N GLY A 92 -49.05 -34.51 27.04
CA GLY A 92 -48.83 -35.18 28.33
C GLY A 92 -47.98 -34.34 29.29
N ALA A 93 -48.63 -33.71 30.27
CA ALA A 93 -48.02 -32.94 31.36
C ALA A 93 -47.70 -33.85 32.57
N GLY A 94 -46.74 -33.46 33.42
CA GLY A 94 -46.66 -33.97 34.79
C GLY A 94 -45.29 -33.91 35.49
N GLY A 95 -45.13 -32.93 36.39
CA GLY A 95 -44.72 -33.16 37.80
C GLY A 95 -43.28 -33.56 38.16
N GLY A 96 -42.53 -32.59 38.70
CA GLY A 96 -42.05 -32.58 40.10
C GLY A 96 -40.94 -33.52 40.58
N GLY A 97 -39.89 -32.93 41.18
CA GLY A 97 -39.25 -33.49 42.38
C GLY A 97 -37.73 -33.71 42.37
N GLY A 98 -36.99 -32.81 43.04
CA GLY A 98 -36.03 -33.15 44.10
C GLY A 98 -34.70 -33.88 43.78
N GLY A 99 -33.61 -33.10 43.80
CA GLY A 99 -32.44 -33.31 44.67
C GLY A 99 -31.50 -34.50 44.41
N SER A 100 -30.27 -34.20 43.96
CA SER A 100 -29.00 -34.64 44.58
C SER A 100 -27.84 -34.15 43.71
N GLY A 101 -26.87 -33.49 44.35
CA GLY A 101 -25.65 -33.02 43.70
C GLY A 101 -24.60 -34.13 43.71
N ASP A 102 -24.14 -34.52 42.53
CA ASP A 102 -22.93 -35.31 42.35
C ASP A 102 -21.96 -34.54 41.43
N ALA A 103 -20.72 -34.44 41.90
CA ALA A 103 -19.63 -33.76 41.22
C ALA A 103 -19.03 -34.66 40.13
N SER A 104 -19.16 -34.25 38.87
CA SER A 104 -18.56 -34.94 37.72
C SER A 104 -17.10 -34.47 37.46
N PRO A 105 -16.18 -35.38 37.06
CA PRO A 105 -14.81 -35.03 36.69
C PRO A 105 -14.73 -34.32 35.31
N PRO A 106 -13.60 -33.64 34.98
CA PRO A 106 -13.52 -32.76 33.82
C PRO A 106 -13.50 -33.54 32.50
N VAL A 107 -14.35 -33.10 31.57
CA VAL A 107 -14.51 -33.65 30.22
C VAL A 107 -13.38 -33.14 29.29
N PRO A 108 -12.71 -34.01 28.52
CA PRO A 108 -11.70 -33.58 27.54
C PRO A 108 -12.37 -32.92 26.30
N PRO A 109 -11.67 -32.01 25.60
CA PRO A 109 -12.28 -31.23 24.53
C PRO A 109 -12.65 -32.12 23.33
N GLN A 110 -13.94 -32.16 22.99
CA GLN A 110 -14.42 -32.84 21.79
C GLN A 110 -14.26 -31.97 20.52
N PRO A 111 -14.12 -32.59 19.33
CA PRO A 111 -13.99 -31.88 18.06
C PRO A 111 -15.33 -31.23 17.68
N LEU A 112 -15.27 -30.02 17.10
CA LEU A 112 -16.45 -29.30 16.63
C LEU A 112 -16.96 -29.92 15.31
N ASP A 113 -18.09 -30.62 15.40
CA ASP A 113 -18.96 -30.92 14.26
C ASP A 113 -19.77 -29.67 13.88
N ASP A 114 -19.67 -29.26 12.62
CA ASP A 114 -20.46 -28.19 12.01
C ASP A 114 -21.85 -28.75 11.63
N GLY A 115 -22.89 -28.46 12.43
CA GLY A 115 -24.26 -28.69 11.99
C GLY A 115 -25.32 -28.51 13.08
N GLY A 116 -26.16 -27.47 12.96
CA GLY A 116 -27.41 -27.36 13.71
C GLY A 116 -27.78 -25.94 14.10
N GLY A 117 -28.82 -25.39 13.45
CA GLY A 117 -29.32 -24.05 13.69
C GLY A 117 -29.99 -23.88 15.06
N GLY A 118 -29.75 -22.72 15.67
CA GLY A 118 -30.43 -22.24 16.87
C GLY A 118 -30.46 -20.72 16.86
N SER A 119 -31.66 -20.18 16.74
CA SER A 119 -32.01 -18.76 16.74
C SER A 119 -31.73 -18.07 18.09
N GLY A 120 -31.06 -16.91 18.08
CA GLY A 120 -30.90 -16.07 19.28
C GLY A 120 -30.15 -14.75 19.06
N SER A 121 -30.88 -13.64 19.24
CA SER A 121 -30.49 -12.22 19.38
C SER A 121 -29.68 -11.53 18.27
N GLY A 122 -30.25 -10.44 17.75
CA GLY A 122 -29.75 -9.70 16.61
C GLY A 122 -28.58 -8.77 16.93
N SER A 123 -27.45 -9.04 16.29
CA SER A 123 -26.58 -8.00 15.74
C SER A 123 -26.80 -8.03 14.24
N GLY A 124 -27.09 -6.90 13.61
CA GLY A 124 -27.42 -6.81 12.19
C GLY A 124 -26.34 -7.47 11.33
N GLY A 125 -26.60 -8.69 10.84
CA GLY A 125 -25.63 -9.45 10.05
C GLY A 125 -25.17 -8.66 8.84
N GLY A 126 -23.85 -8.65 8.60
CA GLY A 126 -23.24 -7.99 7.46
C GLY A 126 -23.93 -8.35 6.15
N ARG A 127 -24.14 -7.36 5.27
CA ARG A 127 -24.84 -7.53 3.99
C ARG A 127 -23.88 -7.66 2.81
N GLY A 128 -22.58 -7.40 3.00
CA GLY A 128 -21.58 -7.36 1.94
C GLY A 128 -21.26 -8.74 1.36
N THR A 129 -21.24 -8.88 0.04
CA THR A 129 -20.80 -10.12 -0.63
C THR A 129 -19.26 -10.20 -0.70
N TRP A 130 -18.70 -11.37 -1.01
CA TRP A 130 -17.25 -11.51 -1.21
C TRP A 130 -16.68 -10.57 -2.29
N LYS A 131 -17.49 -10.20 -3.29
CA LYS A 131 -17.13 -9.21 -4.31
C LYS A 131 -17.01 -7.80 -3.72
N HIS A 132 -17.92 -7.43 -2.83
CA HIS A 132 -17.84 -6.15 -2.11
C HIS A 132 -16.60 -6.11 -1.20
N ALA A 133 -16.31 -7.22 -0.50
CA ALA A 133 -15.09 -7.33 0.31
C ALA A 133 -13.83 -7.20 -0.55
N ALA A 134 -13.74 -7.93 -1.68
CA ALA A 134 -12.63 -7.83 -2.63
C ALA A 134 -12.43 -6.39 -3.10
N PHE A 135 -13.53 -5.72 -3.45
CA PHE A 135 -13.53 -4.35 -3.94
C PHE A 135 -13.05 -3.38 -2.86
N HIS A 136 -13.59 -3.46 -1.65
CA HIS A 136 -13.16 -2.60 -0.55
C HIS A 136 -11.69 -2.80 -0.20
N VAL A 137 -11.24 -4.05 -0.04
CA VAL A 137 -9.82 -4.35 0.26
C VAL A 137 -8.91 -3.88 -0.87
N ALA A 138 -9.27 -4.15 -2.14
CA ALA A 138 -8.48 -3.69 -3.28
C ALA A 138 -8.42 -2.17 -3.35
N THR A 139 -9.53 -1.45 -3.13
CA THR A 139 -9.56 0.02 -3.20
C THR A 139 -8.80 0.68 -2.04
N THR A 140 -8.83 0.09 -0.84
CA THR A 140 -8.06 0.61 0.31
C THR A 140 -6.56 0.42 0.10
N ILE A 141 -6.15 -0.78 -0.34
CA ILE A 141 -4.74 -1.10 -0.55
C ILE A 141 -4.20 -0.40 -1.81
N ALA A 142 -4.88 -0.52 -2.96
CA ALA A 142 -4.49 0.00 -4.28
C ALA A 142 -4.65 1.52 -4.44
N THR A 143 -4.20 2.28 -3.45
CA THR A 143 -4.12 3.73 -3.54
C THR A 143 -2.88 4.12 -4.35
N PRO A 144 -2.94 5.13 -5.25
CA PRO A 144 -1.81 5.63 -6.02
C PRO A 144 -0.54 5.81 -5.20
N ALA A 145 -0.65 6.41 -4.03
CA ALA A 145 0.47 6.61 -3.10
C ALA A 145 1.12 5.31 -2.61
N ALA A 146 0.39 4.19 -2.58
CA ALA A 146 0.89 2.91 -2.12
C ALA A 146 1.83 2.24 -3.13
N TYR A 147 1.53 2.32 -4.44
CA TYR A 147 2.32 1.62 -5.47
C TYR A 147 3.06 2.51 -6.47
N ALA A 148 2.74 3.81 -6.54
CA ALA A 148 3.55 4.79 -7.26
C ALA A 148 5.03 4.84 -6.82
N PRO A 149 5.42 4.63 -5.54
CA PRO A 149 6.82 4.62 -5.15
C PRO A 149 7.54 3.28 -5.35
N LEU A 150 6.84 2.21 -5.75
CA LEU A 150 7.47 0.90 -5.89
C LEU A 150 8.63 0.86 -6.91
N PRO A 151 8.54 1.48 -8.10
CA PRO A 151 9.68 1.58 -9.01
C PRO A 151 10.93 2.17 -8.34
N PHE A 152 10.73 3.22 -7.54
CA PHE A 152 11.79 3.88 -6.78
C PHE A 152 12.35 3.00 -5.67
N ALA A 153 11.50 2.25 -4.96
CA ALA A 153 11.95 1.27 -3.96
C ALA A 153 12.81 0.17 -4.60
N LEU A 154 12.42 -0.34 -5.78
CA LEU A 154 13.20 -1.31 -6.55
C LEU A 154 14.55 -0.72 -7.00
N ALA A 155 14.56 0.55 -7.43
CA ALA A 155 15.80 1.23 -7.78
C ALA A 155 16.75 1.43 -6.59
N SER A 156 16.18 1.65 -5.41
CA SER A 156 16.91 1.86 -4.17
C SER A 156 17.48 0.56 -3.57
N LEU A 157 16.78 -0.57 -3.74
CA LEU A 157 17.26 -1.90 -3.33
C LEU A 157 18.17 -2.58 -4.38
N GLY A 158 18.04 -2.18 -5.63
CA GLY A 158 18.56 -2.92 -6.77
C GLY A 158 17.64 -4.09 -7.16
N TRP A 159 17.75 -4.55 -8.40
CA TRP A 159 16.80 -5.49 -9.00
C TRP A 159 16.53 -6.78 -8.19
N PRO A 160 17.54 -7.62 -7.86
CA PRO A 160 17.25 -8.91 -7.22
C PRO A 160 16.62 -8.73 -5.84
N LEU A 161 17.16 -7.83 -5.02
CA LEU A 161 16.62 -7.55 -3.68
C LEU A 161 15.23 -6.90 -3.76
N GLY A 162 15.04 -5.94 -4.67
CA GLY A 162 13.75 -5.28 -4.88
C GLY A 162 12.66 -6.27 -5.29
N VAL A 163 12.95 -7.17 -6.24
CA VAL A 163 12.01 -8.23 -6.65
C VAL A 163 11.73 -9.19 -5.50
N CYS A 164 12.77 -9.71 -4.82
CA CYS A 164 12.59 -10.61 -3.70
C CYS A 164 11.76 -9.97 -2.57
N SER A 165 12.02 -8.71 -2.22
CA SER A 165 11.26 -7.98 -1.20
C SER A 165 9.82 -7.73 -1.61
N LEU A 166 9.55 -7.34 -2.86
CA LEU A 166 8.19 -7.12 -3.35
C LEU A 166 7.38 -8.42 -3.36
N VAL A 167 7.96 -9.50 -3.90
CA VAL A 167 7.31 -10.82 -3.99
C VAL A 167 7.10 -11.41 -2.60
N GLY A 168 8.14 -11.41 -1.76
CA GLY A 168 8.08 -11.88 -0.38
C GLY A 168 7.08 -11.09 0.45
N GLY A 169 7.07 -9.76 0.31
CA GLY A 169 6.08 -8.87 0.91
C GLY A 169 4.65 -9.24 0.52
N THR A 170 4.40 -9.41 -0.78
CA THR A 170 3.08 -9.79 -1.32
C THR A 170 2.56 -11.10 -0.71
N PHE A 171 3.38 -12.15 -0.70
CA PHE A 171 2.96 -13.45 -0.16
C PHE A 171 2.80 -13.42 1.36
N ALA A 172 3.68 -12.72 2.07
CA ALA A 172 3.62 -12.60 3.52
C ALA A 172 2.37 -11.83 3.98
N THR A 173 2.02 -10.72 3.34
CA THR A 173 0.80 -9.97 3.69
C THR A 173 -0.46 -10.69 3.25
N TRP A 174 -0.46 -11.35 2.09
CA TRP A 174 -1.58 -12.18 1.67
C TRP A 174 -1.86 -13.28 2.71
N TYR A 175 -0.82 -14.01 3.11
CA TYR A 175 -0.93 -15.02 4.15
C TYR A 175 -1.39 -14.44 5.49
N SER A 176 -0.77 -13.34 5.94
CA SER A 176 -1.12 -12.66 7.21
C SER A 176 -2.56 -12.16 7.22
N SER A 177 -3.05 -11.64 6.09
CA SER A 177 -4.44 -11.21 5.90
C SER A 177 -5.42 -12.39 6.04
N LEU A 178 -5.07 -13.57 5.52
CA LEU A 178 -5.87 -14.79 5.72
C LEU A 178 -5.85 -15.25 7.19
N LEU A 179 -4.73 -15.07 7.91
CA LEU A 179 -4.64 -15.37 9.34
C LEU A 179 -5.58 -14.48 10.15
N VAL A 180 -5.51 -13.16 9.99
CA VAL A 180 -6.42 -12.22 10.67
C VAL A 180 -7.88 -12.56 10.35
N ALA A 181 -8.18 -12.80 9.07
CA ALA A 181 -9.53 -13.15 8.65
C ALA A 181 -10.05 -14.44 9.30
N SER A 182 -9.16 -15.38 9.62
CA SER A 182 -9.49 -16.61 10.33
C SER A 182 -9.76 -16.42 11.83
N LEU A 183 -9.21 -15.36 12.43
CA LEU A 183 -9.31 -15.06 13.87
C LEU A 183 -10.57 -14.26 14.24
N TRP A 184 -11.30 -13.75 13.24
CA TRP A 184 -12.53 -12.95 13.41
C TRP A 184 -13.54 -13.46 14.46
N ARG A 185 -13.79 -14.78 14.47
CA ARG A 185 -14.56 -15.46 15.52
C ARG A 185 -13.61 -16.08 16.51
N TRP A 186 -13.12 -15.29 17.46
CA TRP A 186 -12.29 -15.75 18.56
C TRP A 186 -13.13 -15.83 19.84
N ASN A 187 -13.04 -16.96 20.56
CA ASN A 187 -13.84 -17.27 21.76
C ASN A 187 -15.37 -17.19 21.58
N GLY A 188 -15.89 -17.48 20.39
CA GLY A 188 -17.33 -17.43 20.11
C GLY A 188 -17.89 -16.02 19.89
N GLU A 189 -17.09 -14.98 20.10
CA GLU A 189 -17.47 -13.58 19.88
C GLU A 189 -16.94 -13.06 18.53
N THR A 190 -17.72 -12.18 17.89
CA THR A 190 -17.33 -11.47 16.68
C THR A 190 -16.76 -10.11 17.04
N HIS A 191 -15.49 -9.87 16.71
CA HIS A 191 -14.78 -8.63 17.06
C HIS A 191 -14.83 -7.62 15.90
N THR A 192 -15.54 -6.50 16.07
CA THR A 192 -15.79 -5.52 14.99
C THR A 192 -14.62 -4.62 14.62
N SER A 193 -13.62 -4.51 15.48
CA SER A 193 -12.42 -3.70 15.25
C SER A 193 -11.16 -4.50 15.57
N TYR A 194 -10.07 -4.14 14.89
CA TYR A 194 -8.77 -4.74 15.10
C TYR A 194 -8.31 -4.64 16.57
N ARG A 195 -8.57 -3.50 17.22
CA ARG A 195 -8.22 -3.25 18.63
C ARG A 195 -8.95 -4.19 19.59
N LEU A 196 -10.22 -4.49 19.31
CA LEU A 196 -11.03 -5.40 20.11
C LEU A 196 -10.59 -6.86 19.94
N LEU A 197 -10.26 -7.25 18.70
CA LEU A 197 -9.67 -8.57 18.43
C LEU A 197 -8.34 -8.75 19.16
N ALA A 198 -7.50 -7.72 19.19
CA ALA A 198 -6.23 -7.80 19.93
C ALA A 198 -6.43 -7.83 21.45
N ASN A 199 -7.42 -7.09 21.95
CA ASN A 199 -7.79 -7.14 23.37
C ASN A 199 -8.25 -8.54 23.80
N SER A 200 -9.01 -9.25 22.96
CA SER A 200 -9.49 -10.59 23.31
C SER A 200 -8.41 -11.68 23.26
N ILE A 201 -7.31 -11.47 22.53
CA ILE A 201 -6.19 -12.43 22.43
C ILE A 201 -5.07 -12.12 23.44
N PHE A 202 -4.72 -10.84 23.62
CA PHE A 202 -3.56 -10.41 24.42
C PHE A 202 -3.94 -9.51 25.61
N GLY A 203 -5.23 -9.30 25.88
CA GLY A 203 -5.70 -8.38 26.90
C GLY A 203 -5.39 -6.92 26.57
N THR A 204 -5.37 -6.09 27.61
CA THR A 204 -5.17 -4.63 27.51
C THR A 204 -3.89 -4.24 26.78
N TRP A 205 -2.84 -5.06 26.85
CA TRP A 205 -1.59 -4.81 26.13
C TRP A 205 -1.78 -4.88 24.61
N GLY A 206 -2.54 -5.87 24.12
CA GLY A 206 -2.89 -5.99 22.69
C GLY A 206 -3.74 -4.84 22.19
N TYR A 207 -4.69 -4.37 23.02
CA TYR A 207 -5.51 -3.19 22.70
C TYR A 207 -4.63 -1.96 22.43
N TRP A 208 -3.73 -1.63 23.36
CA TRP A 208 -2.87 -0.46 23.22
C TRP A 208 -1.84 -0.61 22.11
N PHE A 209 -1.31 -1.82 21.89
CA PHE A 209 -0.41 -2.12 20.78
C PHE A 209 -1.06 -1.79 19.43
N ILE A 210 -2.23 -2.38 19.13
CA ILE A 210 -2.93 -2.10 17.86
C ILE A 210 -3.34 -0.63 17.80
N THR A 211 -3.85 -0.06 18.89
CA THR A 211 -4.24 1.36 18.90
C THR A 211 -3.08 2.27 18.51
N PHE A 212 -1.90 2.10 19.11
CA PHE A 212 -0.74 2.92 18.79
C PHE A 212 -0.34 2.80 17.32
N PHE A 213 -0.11 1.57 16.84
CA PHE A 213 0.37 1.38 15.48
C PHE A 213 -0.67 1.74 14.42
N GLN A 214 -1.96 1.49 14.68
CA GLN A 214 -3.05 1.88 13.78
C GLN A 214 -3.16 3.40 13.66
N GLN A 215 -2.92 4.14 14.75
CA GLN A 215 -2.86 5.60 14.69
C GLN A 215 -1.65 6.12 13.91
N VAL A 216 -0.48 5.50 14.08
CA VAL A 216 0.70 5.82 13.26
C VAL A 216 0.45 5.53 11.78
N ALA A 217 -0.17 4.39 11.46
CA ALA A 217 -0.51 4.02 10.09
C ALA A 217 -1.52 4.98 9.47
N SER A 218 -2.63 5.29 10.16
CA SER A 218 -3.63 6.25 9.69
C SER A 218 -3.05 7.64 9.48
N LEU A 219 -2.30 8.16 10.46
CA LEU A 219 -1.71 9.50 10.39
C LEU A 219 -0.64 9.59 9.29
N GLY A 220 0.29 8.63 9.25
CA GLY A 220 1.37 8.60 8.26
C GLY A 220 0.84 8.44 6.83
N ASN A 221 -0.16 7.57 6.64
CA ASN A 221 -0.82 7.40 5.35
C ASN A 221 -1.48 8.71 4.90
N ASN A 222 -2.25 9.36 5.77
CA ASN A 222 -2.93 10.61 5.42
C ASN A 222 -1.95 11.74 5.05
N ILE A 223 -0.80 11.83 5.72
CA ILE A 223 0.27 12.77 5.33
C ILE A 223 0.82 12.41 3.94
N ALA A 224 1.19 11.15 3.73
CA ALA A 224 1.77 10.69 2.46
C ALA A 224 0.83 10.89 1.26
N ILE A 225 -0.44 10.51 1.39
CA ILE A 225 -1.42 10.66 0.31
C ILE A 225 -1.74 12.14 0.05
N GLN A 226 -1.72 13.00 1.07
CA GLN A 226 -1.92 14.44 0.90
C GLN A 226 -0.76 15.10 0.12
N ILE A 227 0.49 14.68 0.37
CA ILE A 227 1.65 15.10 -0.44
C ILE A 227 1.49 14.63 -1.89
N ALA A 228 1.05 13.38 -2.10
CA ALA A 228 0.82 12.84 -3.45
C ALA A 228 -0.30 13.61 -4.19
N ALA A 229 -1.41 13.90 -3.51
CA ALA A 229 -2.51 14.67 -4.09
C ALA A 229 -2.09 16.11 -4.42
N GLY A 230 -1.35 16.78 -3.52
CA GLY A 230 -0.80 18.11 -3.78
C GLY A 230 0.14 18.12 -4.98
N SER A 231 1.04 17.13 -5.07
CA SER A 231 1.94 16.94 -6.23
C SER A 231 1.15 16.74 -7.53
N SER A 232 0.10 15.93 -7.47
CA SER A 232 -0.74 15.68 -8.64
C SER A 232 -1.57 16.90 -9.06
N LEU A 233 -2.10 17.67 -8.12
CA LEU A 233 -2.78 18.94 -8.43
C LEU A 233 -1.82 19.97 -9.03
N LYS A 234 -0.60 20.11 -8.49
CA LYS A 234 0.44 20.99 -9.04
C LYS A 234 0.79 20.60 -10.47
N ALA A 235 0.93 19.31 -10.76
CA ALA A 235 1.21 18.81 -12.11
C ALA A 235 0.09 19.16 -13.11
N VAL A 236 -1.18 19.01 -12.71
CA VAL A 236 -2.33 19.42 -13.54
C VAL A 236 -2.35 20.94 -13.75
N TYR A 237 -2.08 21.72 -12.70
CA TYR A 237 -2.02 23.18 -12.80
C TYR A 237 -0.93 23.64 -13.78
N LYS A 238 0.29 23.09 -13.66
CA LYS A 238 1.42 23.43 -14.54
C LYS A 238 1.18 23.07 -16.02
N TYR A 239 0.31 22.10 -16.29
CA TYR A 239 -0.12 21.80 -17.65
C TYR A 239 -0.96 22.92 -18.27
N PHE A 240 -1.94 23.45 -17.53
CA PHE A 240 -2.81 24.53 -18.02
C PHE A 240 -2.19 25.93 -17.88
N GLN A 241 -1.31 26.13 -16.90
CA GLN A 241 -0.67 27.40 -16.56
C GLN A 241 0.84 27.16 -16.35
N LYS A 242 1.59 27.12 -17.46
CA LYS A 242 3.04 26.82 -17.44
C LYS A 242 3.83 27.80 -16.56
N ASP A 243 3.48 29.08 -16.65
CA ASP A 243 4.13 30.19 -15.92
C ASP A 243 3.47 30.48 -14.56
N GLY A 244 2.60 29.57 -14.08
CA GLY A 244 1.93 29.73 -12.79
C GLY A 244 2.91 29.63 -11.62
N ASN A 245 2.80 30.56 -10.66
CA ASN A 245 3.72 30.66 -9.51
C ASN A 245 3.24 29.94 -8.24
N LEU A 246 2.13 29.21 -8.31
CA LEU A 246 1.62 28.46 -7.17
C LEU A 246 2.56 27.31 -6.81
N THR A 247 2.89 27.27 -5.52
CA THR A 247 3.81 26.33 -4.88
C THR A 247 3.12 25.02 -4.52
N LEU A 248 3.90 23.96 -4.30
CA LEU A 248 3.38 22.66 -3.86
C LEU A 248 2.58 22.76 -2.54
N GLN A 249 3.03 23.61 -1.63
CA GLN A 249 2.42 23.81 -0.32
C GLN A 249 1.00 24.37 -0.44
N GLU A 250 0.77 25.29 -1.37
CA GLU A 250 -0.56 25.84 -1.62
C GLU A 250 -1.52 24.74 -2.12
N PHE A 251 -1.07 23.86 -3.03
CA PHE A 251 -1.88 22.72 -3.47
C PHE A 251 -2.17 21.72 -2.36
N ILE A 252 -1.19 21.45 -1.48
CA ILE A 252 -1.39 20.62 -0.28
C ILE A 252 -2.43 21.22 0.66
N VAL A 253 -2.41 22.55 0.87
CA VAL A 253 -3.37 23.27 1.69
C VAL A 253 -4.76 23.30 1.05
N PHE A 254 -4.87 23.52 -0.26
CA PHE A 254 -6.15 23.46 -0.98
C PHE A 254 -6.79 22.08 -0.88
N PHE A 255 -5.99 21.02 -1.06
CA PHE A 255 -6.46 19.65 -0.89
C PHE A 255 -6.90 19.38 0.55
N GLY A 256 -6.11 19.80 1.55
CA GLY A 256 -6.43 19.64 2.96
C GLY A 256 -7.71 20.39 3.38
N ALA A 257 -7.91 21.60 2.86
CA ALA A 257 -9.14 22.35 3.09
C ALA A 257 -10.37 21.64 2.50
N PHE A 258 -10.22 21.06 1.30
CA PHE A 258 -11.28 20.27 0.68
C PHE A 258 -11.58 18.98 1.47
N GLU A 259 -10.56 18.26 1.93
CA GLU A 259 -10.72 17.06 2.77
C GLU A 259 -11.35 17.37 4.13
N LEU A 260 -11.00 18.51 4.73
CA LEU A 260 -11.64 18.99 5.95
C LEU A 260 -13.15 19.19 5.72
N LEU A 261 -13.55 19.81 4.62
CA LEU A 261 -14.97 19.98 4.25
C LEU A 261 -15.65 18.63 4.07
N LEU A 262 -15.02 17.69 3.37
CA LEU A 262 -15.54 16.33 3.17
C LEU A 262 -15.70 15.57 4.49
N SER A 263 -14.73 15.67 5.40
CA SER A 263 -14.79 15.00 6.71
C SER A 263 -15.84 15.59 7.66
N GLN A 264 -16.37 16.79 7.39
CA GLN A 264 -17.51 17.31 8.14
C GLN A 264 -18.85 16.68 7.71
N LEU A 265 -18.92 16.04 6.53
CA LEU A 265 -20.14 15.46 6.00
C LEU A 265 -20.52 14.19 6.81
N PRO A 266 -21.64 14.20 7.57
CA PRO A 266 -21.96 13.09 8.49
C PRO A 266 -22.50 11.82 7.79
N ASN A 267 -22.84 11.88 6.50
CA ASN A 267 -23.80 10.96 5.91
C ASN A 267 -23.17 10.02 4.86
N ILE A 268 -22.93 8.78 5.26
CA ILE A 268 -22.32 7.70 4.47
C ILE A 268 -23.14 7.37 3.20
N HIS A 269 -24.43 7.72 3.18
CA HIS A 269 -25.29 7.51 2.01
C HIS A 269 -24.91 8.38 0.80
N SER A 270 -24.24 9.53 0.99
CA SER A 270 -23.72 10.37 -0.10
C SER A 270 -22.38 9.88 -0.67
N LEU A 271 -21.61 9.10 0.12
CA LEU A 271 -20.28 8.62 -0.25
C LEU A 271 -20.27 7.39 -1.16
N ARG A 272 -21.44 6.78 -1.45
CA ARG A 272 -21.51 5.63 -2.38
C ARG A 272 -20.97 5.99 -3.77
N TRP A 273 -21.27 7.19 -4.25
CA TRP A 273 -20.75 7.72 -5.50
C TRP A 273 -19.26 8.03 -5.42
N VAL A 274 -18.79 8.54 -4.28
CA VAL A 274 -17.36 8.76 -4.03
C VAL A 274 -16.59 7.43 -4.08
N ASN A 275 -17.09 6.38 -3.45
CA ASN A 275 -16.46 5.05 -3.50
C ASN A 275 -16.44 4.45 -4.92
N ALA A 276 -17.52 4.64 -5.69
CA ALA A 276 -17.58 4.20 -7.09
C ALA A 276 -16.57 4.97 -7.97
N LEU A 277 -16.52 6.30 -7.80
CA LEU A 277 -15.63 7.18 -8.55
C LEU A 277 -14.15 6.95 -8.18
N CYS A 278 -13.88 6.75 -6.89
CA CYS A 278 -12.62 6.30 -6.33
C CYS A 278 -12.20 5.02 -7.08
N THR A 279 -13.00 3.96 -7.04
CA THR A 279 -12.57 2.70 -7.66
C THR A 279 -12.40 2.77 -9.19
N PHE A 280 -13.24 3.54 -9.88
CA PHE A 280 -13.00 3.83 -11.30
C PHE A 280 -11.63 4.50 -11.51
N SER A 281 -11.28 5.45 -10.64
CA SER A 281 -9.99 6.14 -10.66
C SER A 281 -8.83 5.24 -10.24
N THR A 282 -9.02 4.24 -9.36
CA THR A 282 -8.00 3.20 -9.10
C THR A 282 -7.62 2.48 -10.39
N ILE A 283 -8.61 2.00 -11.13
CA ILE A 283 -8.41 1.25 -12.38
C ILE A 283 -7.82 2.17 -13.44
N GLY A 284 -8.35 3.39 -13.56
CA GLY A 284 -7.88 4.41 -14.48
C GLY A 284 -6.42 4.79 -14.22
N PHE A 285 -6.05 5.05 -12.97
CA PHE A 285 -4.67 5.33 -12.57
C PHE A 285 -3.76 4.14 -12.89
N ALA A 286 -4.13 2.91 -12.51
CA ALA A 286 -3.30 1.74 -12.76
C ALA A 286 -3.04 1.55 -14.25
N GLY A 287 -4.10 1.58 -15.07
CA GLY A 287 -3.99 1.43 -16.53
C GLY A 287 -3.16 2.54 -17.18
N THR A 288 -3.40 3.80 -16.79
CA THR A 288 -2.66 4.95 -17.35
C THR A 288 -1.20 4.96 -16.92
N ALA A 289 -0.91 4.74 -15.62
CA ALA A 289 0.46 4.72 -15.11
C ALA A 289 1.28 3.59 -15.73
N ILE A 290 0.74 2.36 -15.81
CA ILE A 290 1.42 1.21 -16.45
C ILE A 290 1.57 1.45 -17.95
N GLY A 291 0.55 1.98 -18.62
CA GLY A 291 0.64 2.34 -20.04
C GLY A 291 1.73 3.39 -20.30
N MET A 292 1.82 4.40 -19.43
CA MET A 292 2.83 5.46 -19.54
C MET A 292 4.24 4.98 -19.22
N THR A 293 4.45 4.11 -18.22
CA THR A 293 5.79 3.54 -17.96
C THR A 293 6.29 2.76 -19.18
N ILE A 294 5.43 1.94 -19.78
CA ILE A 294 5.78 1.19 -21.00
C ILE A 294 6.04 2.16 -22.16
N TYR A 295 5.18 3.14 -22.39
CA TYR A 295 5.32 4.11 -23.48
C TYR A 295 6.63 4.92 -23.38
N ASN A 296 6.90 5.50 -22.21
CA ASN A 296 8.14 6.25 -21.96
C ASN A 296 9.35 5.33 -22.04
N GLY A 297 9.27 4.12 -21.48
CA GLY A 297 10.36 3.14 -21.50
C GLY A 297 10.78 2.72 -22.92
N VAL A 298 9.84 2.67 -23.88
CA VAL A 298 10.11 2.42 -25.31
C VAL A 298 10.63 3.66 -26.03
N LYS A 299 10.17 4.87 -25.66
CA LYS A 299 10.57 6.13 -26.29
C LYS A 299 11.95 6.62 -25.85
N ILE A 300 12.32 6.39 -24.59
CA ILE A 300 13.62 6.80 -24.04
C ILE A 300 14.73 5.92 -24.64
N ASN A 301 15.85 6.53 -24.98
CA ASN A 301 17.02 5.81 -25.46
C ASN A 301 17.51 4.84 -24.37
N ARG A 302 17.45 3.53 -24.64
CA ARG A 302 17.82 2.50 -23.67
C ARG A 302 19.28 2.58 -23.22
N MET A 303 20.17 3.13 -24.06
CA MET A 303 21.59 3.29 -23.75
C MET A 303 21.86 4.39 -22.71
N SER A 304 20.91 5.32 -22.49
CA SER A 304 21.05 6.37 -21.47
C SER A 304 20.54 5.95 -20.09
N ILE A 305 19.88 4.79 -19.97
CA ILE A 305 19.33 4.32 -18.69
C ILE A 305 20.40 3.55 -17.90
N ASN A 306 20.64 4.00 -16.67
CA ASN A 306 21.55 3.34 -15.74
C ASN A 306 20.79 2.65 -14.62
N TYR A 307 21.17 1.42 -14.30
CA TYR A 307 20.61 0.59 -13.22
C TYR A 307 21.54 0.46 -12.01
N ARG A 308 22.71 1.08 -12.05
CA ARG A 308 23.65 1.06 -10.92
C ARG A 308 23.06 1.87 -9.76
N LEU A 309 23.17 1.32 -8.56
CA LEU A 309 22.80 2.06 -7.34
C LEU A 309 23.67 3.32 -7.23
N GLN A 310 23.01 4.48 -7.15
CA GLN A 310 23.66 5.78 -7.09
C GLN A 310 23.99 6.18 -5.64
N GLY A 311 25.20 6.70 -5.42
CA GLY A 311 25.64 7.27 -4.14
C GLY A 311 26.84 6.57 -3.49
N SER A 312 27.24 7.07 -2.33
CA SER A 312 28.24 6.43 -1.46
C SER A 312 27.71 5.11 -0.88
N ASN A 313 28.58 4.24 -0.37
CA ASN A 313 28.17 2.96 0.22
C ASN A 313 27.17 3.15 1.37
N SER A 314 27.38 4.16 2.22
CA SER A 314 26.45 4.49 3.30
C SER A 314 25.08 4.93 2.75
N LEU A 315 25.05 5.78 1.73
CA LEU A 315 23.79 6.22 1.12
C LEU A 315 23.02 5.06 0.49
N LYS A 316 23.71 4.11 -0.15
CA LYS A 316 23.08 2.89 -0.72
C LYS A 316 22.38 2.05 0.35
N ILE A 317 23.02 1.86 1.51
CA ILE A 317 22.44 1.10 2.62
C ILE A 317 21.19 1.80 3.16
N PHE A 318 21.26 3.11 3.40
CA PHE A 318 20.09 3.84 3.88
C PHE A 318 18.96 3.88 2.84
N LYS A 319 19.27 4.01 1.54
CA LYS A 319 18.27 3.88 0.45
C LYS A 319 17.57 2.52 0.48
N ALA A 320 18.34 1.44 0.64
CA ALA A 320 17.79 0.09 0.76
C ALA A 320 16.87 -0.03 1.99
N PHE A 321 17.28 0.52 3.13
CA PHE A 321 16.46 0.53 4.35
C PHE A 321 15.14 1.29 4.15
N ASN A 322 15.19 2.52 3.62
CA ASN A 322 14.00 3.31 3.33
C ASN A 322 13.06 2.56 2.36
N ALA A 323 13.60 1.93 1.32
CA ALA A 323 12.83 1.16 0.35
C ALA A 323 12.12 -0.07 0.94
N LEU A 324 12.68 -0.72 1.97
CA LEU A 324 11.98 -1.81 2.67
C LEU A 324 10.70 -1.30 3.36
N GLY A 325 10.77 -0.12 4.00
CA GLY A 325 9.60 0.54 4.57
C GLY A 325 8.58 0.91 3.50
N THR A 326 9.03 1.43 2.35
CA THR A 326 8.17 1.77 1.22
C THR A 326 7.42 0.55 0.68
N ILE A 327 8.10 -0.59 0.53
CA ILE A 327 7.46 -1.84 0.09
C ILE A 327 6.43 -2.32 1.12
N ALA A 328 6.75 -2.21 2.42
CA ALA A 328 5.80 -2.58 3.47
C ALA A 328 4.54 -1.70 3.46
N PHE A 329 4.70 -0.40 3.22
CA PHE A 329 3.57 0.54 3.07
C PHE A 329 2.63 0.13 1.93
N SER A 330 3.18 -0.34 0.80
CA SER A 330 2.37 -0.71 -0.36
C SER A 330 1.31 -1.77 -0.04
N PHE A 331 1.58 -2.66 0.90
CA PHE A 331 0.68 -3.76 1.25
C PHE A 331 -0.12 -3.49 2.54
N GLY A 332 -0.09 -2.27 3.06
CA GLY A 332 -0.80 -1.89 4.27
C GLY A 332 -2.32 -1.82 4.06
N ASP A 333 -3.09 -2.46 4.94
CA ASP A 333 -4.55 -2.33 4.97
C ASP A 333 -5.03 -1.79 6.33
N ALA A 334 -4.39 -2.18 7.44
CA ALA A 334 -4.65 -1.76 8.85
C ALA A 334 -6.13 -1.74 9.31
N MET A 335 -7.07 -2.17 8.47
CA MET A 335 -8.52 -2.05 8.60
C MET A 335 -9.25 -3.33 8.16
N LEU A 336 -8.49 -4.41 7.96
CA LEU A 336 -9.04 -5.68 7.48
C LEU A 336 -10.16 -6.22 8.39
N PRO A 337 -10.02 -6.22 9.74
CA PRO A 337 -11.12 -6.63 10.63
C PRO A 337 -12.36 -5.73 10.51
N GLU A 338 -12.18 -4.42 10.40
CA GLU A 338 -13.27 -3.46 10.24
C GLU A 338 -14.03 -3.72 8.92
N ILE A 339 -13.34 -4.02 7.83
CA ILE A 339 -13.96 -4.41 6.55
C ILE A 339 -14.72 -5.73 6.71
N GLN A 340 -14.09 -6.71 7.37
CA GLN A 340 -14.67 -8.04 7.58
C GLN A 340 -15.99 -8.01 8.35
N SER A 341 -16.15 -7.05 9.28
CA SER A 341 -17.39 -6.86 10.05
C SER A 341 -18.64 -6.61 9.21
N THR A 342 -18.46 -6.11 7.98
CA THR A 342 -19.56 -5.75 7.08
C THR A 342 -19.97 -6.88 6.13
N VAL A 343 -19.21 -7.99 6.12
CA VAL A 343 -19.38 -9.11 5.18
C VAL A 343 -20.44 -10.08 5.68
N ARG A 344 -21.23 -10.62 4.75
CA ARG A 344 -22.27 -11.62 5.05
C ARG A 344 -21.68 -13.01 5.33
N GLU A 345 -22.42 -13.82 6.07
CA GLU A 345 -22.09 -15.22 6.29
C GLU A 345 -22.06 -16.04 4.98
N PRO A 346 -21.18 -17.05 4.83
CA PRO A 346 -20.09 -17.44 5.73
C PRO A 346 -18.90 -16.47 5.65
N VAL A 347 -18.64 -15.71 6.73
CA VAL A 347 -17.71 -14.56 6.72
C VAL A 347 -16.30 -14.97 6.33
N LYS A 348 -15.74 -16.01 6.96
CA LYS A 348 -14.37 -16.49 6.70
C LYS A 348 -14.16 -16.85 5.23
N LYS A 349 -15.08 -17.63 4.64
CA LYS A 349 -14.98 -18.08 3.24
C LYS A 349 -15.13 -16.92 2.26
N ASN A 350 -16.04 -15.99 2.55
CA ASN A 350 -16.23 -14.79 1.73
C ASN A 350 -15.01 -13.87 1.82
N MET A 351 -14.42 -13.71 3.00
CA MET A 351 -13.23 -12.90 3.21
C MET A 351 -12.00 -13.49 2.52
N PHE A 352 -11.80 -14.81 2.59
CA PHE A 352 -10.68 -15.50 1.92
C PHE A 352 -10.72 -15.30 0.40
N LYS A 353 -11.92 -15.41 -0.20
CA LYS A 353 -12.13 -15.09 -1.63
C LYS A 353 -11.92 -13.62 -1.91
N GLY A 354 -12.41 -12.75 -1.03
CA GLY A 354 -12.27 -11.29 -1.14
C GLY A 354 -10.81 -10.85 -1.16
N VAL A 355 -10.06 -11.22 -0.12
CA VAL A 355 -8.63 -10.95 0.03
C VAL A 355 -7.86 -11.53 -1.14
N SER A 356 -8.08 -12.81 -1.50
CA SER A 356 -7.32 -13.41 -2.61
C SER A 356 -7.59 -12.71 -3.96
N ALA A 357 -8.82 -12.28 -4.21
CA ALA A 357 -9.14 -11.50 -5.41
C ALA A 357 -8.47 -10.12 -5.38
N ALA A 358 -8.46 -9.43 -4.23
CA ALA A 358 -7.78 -8.15 -4.07
C ALA A 358 -6.26 -8.27 -4.31
N TYR A 359 -5.62 -9.30 -3.75
CA TYR A 359 -4.21 -9.58 -4.00
C TYR A 359 -3.91 -9.96 -5.46
N GLY A 360 -4.86 -10.60 -6.15
CA GLY A 360 -4.78 -10.79 -7.60
C GLY A 360 -4.71 -9.45 -8.35
N VAL A 361 -5.54 -8.47 -7.98
CA VAL A 361 -5.47 -7.10 -8.54
C VAL A 361 -4.14 -6.43 -8.20
N ILE A 362 -3.63 -6.59 -6.98
CA ILE A 362 -2.32 -6.08 -6.56
C ILE A 362 -1.21 -6.64 -7.46
N VAL A 363 -1.16 -7.95 -7.69
CA VAL A 363 -0.15 -8.55 -8.59
C VAL A 363 -0.27 -7.99 -10.01
N LEU A 364 -1.49 -7.82 -10.52
CA LEU A 364 -1.71 -7.28 -11.87
C LEU A 364 -1.37 -5.79 -12.01
N THR A 365 -1.34 -5.03 -10.91
CA THR A 365 -1.13 -3.58 -10.94
C THR A 365 0.25 -3.19 -10.39
N TYR A 366 0.56 -3.60 -9.16
CA TYR A 366 1.76 -3.20 -8.44
C TYR A 366 3.01 -3.78 -9.06
N TRP A 367 3.02 -5.09 -9.34
CA TRP A 367 4.19 -5.74 -9.89
C TRP A 367 4.45 -5.21 -11.30
N GLN A 368 3.40 -5.03 -12.10
CA GLN A 368 3.52 -4.45 -13.43
C GLN A 368 4.08 -3.04 -13.37
N LEU A 369 3.54 -2.16 -12.50
CA LEU A 369 4.05 -0.80 -12.37
C LEU A 369 5.49 -0.78 -11.83
N ALA A 370 5.79 -1.57 -10.79
CA ALA A 370 7.11 -1.66 -10.18
C ALA A 370 8.17 -2.10 -11.20
N PHE A 371 7.91 -3.19 -11.92
CA PHE A 371 8.86 -3.76 -12.88
C PHE A 371 8.98 -2.90 -14.13
N SER A 372 7.86 -2.46 -14.72
CA SER A 372 7.89 -1.62 -15.91
C SER A 372 8.44 -0.22 -15.62
N GLY A 373 8.16 0.37 -14.45
CA GLY A 373 8.69 1.66 -14.03
C GLY A 373 10.20 1.59 -13.77
N TYR A 374 10.66 0.57 -13.04
CA TYR A 374 12.10 0.34 -12.86
C TYR A 374 12.79 0.07 -14.19
N TRP A 375 12.20 -0.75 -15.07
CA TRP A 375 12.72 -0.97 -16.42
C TRP A 375 12.77 0.33 -17.23
N ALA A 376 11.73 1.16 -17.19
CA ALA A 376 11.64 2.38 -17.99
C ALA A 376 12.69 3.42 -17.58
N PHE A 377 12.82 3.69 -16.27
CA PHE A 377 13.59 4.83 -15.75
C PHE A 377 14.88 4.44 -15.02
N GLY A 378 15.04 3.18 -14.61
CA GLY A 378 16.22 2.71 -13.89
C GLY A 378 16.46 3.48 -12.59
N SER A 379 17.68 3.95 -12.38
CA SER A 379 18.11 4.65 -11.16
C SER A 379 17.68 6.12 -11.07
N THR A 380 17.10 6.69 -12.14
CA THR A 380 16.61 8.09 -12.17
C THR A 380 15.10 8.17 -11.99
N VAL A 381 14.45 7.09 -11.59
CA VAL A 381 13.03 7.11 -11.28
C VAL A 381 12.78 8.01 -10.07
N GLU A 382 11.74 8.83 -10.14
CA GLU A 382 11.33 9.70 -9.05
C GLU A 382 10.55 8.91 -7.99
N PRO A 383 10.58 9.33 -6.70
CA PRO A 383 9.83 8.68 -5.65
C PRO A 383 8.33 8.59 -5.90
N TYR A 384 7.77 9.55 -6.63
CA TYR A 384 6.40 9.50 -7.14
C TYR A 384 6.48 9.33 -8.66
N ILE A 385 6.15 8.12 -9.15
CA ILE A 385 6.37 7.75 -10.56
C ILE A 385 5.72 8.71 -11.57
N LEU A 386 4.62 9.38 -11.20
CA LEU A 386 3.97 10.37 -12.07
C LEU A 386 4.88 11.55 -12.42
N SER A 387 5.83 11.88 -11.55
CA SER A 387 6.84 12.92 -11.78
C SER A 387 7.96 12.45 -12.72
N SER A 388 8.08 11.15 -13.00
CA SER A 388 9.05 10.61 -13.98
C SER A 388 8.55 10.67 -15.42
N PHE A 389 7.25 10.86 -15.65
CA PHE A 389 6.69 10.87 -16.99
C PHE A 389 6.95 12.21 -17.68
N THR A 390 7.34 12.15 -18.96
CA THR A 390 7.58 13.35 -19.77
C THR A 390 6.62 13.45 -20.95
N VAL A 391 6.17 12.32 -21.52
CA VAL A 391 5.25 12.28 -22.66
C VAL A 391 4.30 11.08 -22.62
N PRO A 392 3.10 11.16 -23.24
CA PRO A 392 2.43 12.37 -23.73
C PRO A 392 1.74 13.14 -22.59
N GLU A 393 1.69 14.47 -22.69
CA GLU A 393 1.24 15.35 -21.59
C GLU A 393 -0.22 15.08 -21.16
N TRP A 394 -1.14 14.79 -22.09
CA TRP A 394 -2.55 14.51 -21.76
C TRP A 394 -2.71 13.29 -20.82
N ALA A 395 -1.86 12.27 -20.98
CA ALA A 395 -1.91 11.05 -20.17
C ALA A 395 -1.34 11.32 -18.77
N ILE A 396 -0.35 12.22 -18.66
CA ILE A 396 0.17 12.70 -17.37
C ILE A 396 -0.94 13.41 -16.60
N VAL A 397 -1.67 14.31 -17.26
CA VAL A 397 -2.81 15.02 -16.66
C VAL A 397 -3.89 14.02 -16.23
N MET A 398 -4.25 13.07 -17.09
CA MET A 398 -5.26 12.04 -16.80
C MET A 398 -4.87 11.20 -15.57
N ALA A 399 -3.62 10.72 -15.50
CA ALA A 399 -3.15 9.94 -14.36
C ALA A 399 -3.15 10.75 -13.06
N ASN A 400 -2.74 12.02 -13.10
CA ASN A 400 -2.78 12.90 -11.93
C ASN A 400 -4.22 13.18 -11.46
N ILE A 401 -5.17 13.37 -12.38
CA ILE A 401 -6.59 13.53 -12.02
C ILE A 401 -7.12 12.26 -11.36
N PHE A 402 -6.85 11.08 -11.92
CA PHE A 402 -7.23 9.82 -11.28
C PHE A 402 -6.58 9.65 -9.91
N ALA A 403 -5.31 10.06 -9.77
CA ALA A 403 -4.62 10.00 -8.49
C ALA A 403 -5.35 10.81 -7.42
N VAL A 404 -5.66 12.08 -7.71
CA VAL A 404 -6.37 12.97 -6.79
C VAL A 404 -7.73 12.39 -6.42
N ILE A 405 -8.54 11.99 -7.40
CA ILE A 405 -9.89 11.47 -7.16
C ILE A 405 -9.86 10.19 -6.31
N GLN A 406 -8.90 9.29 -6.56
CA GLN A 406 -8.74 8.08 -5.77
C GLN A 406 -8.29 8.41 -4.33
N ILE A 407 -7.35 9.33 -4.18
CA ILE A 407 -6.83 9.74 -2.87
C ILE A 407 -7.96 10.36 -2.02
N LEU A 408 -8.92 11.10 -2.61
CA LEU A 408 -10.09 11.62 -1.90
C LEU A 408 -10.86 10.53 -1.13
N GLY A 409 -11.11 9.40 -1.79
CA GLY A 409 -11.81 8.27 -1.17
C GLY A 409 -10.97 7.60 -0.08
N CYS A 410 -9.68 7.39 -0.35
CA CYS A 410 -8.75 6.75 0.57
C CYS A 410 -8.54 7.56 1.86
N PHE A 411 -8.39 8.89 1.74
CA PHE A 411 -8.19 9.79 2.87
C PHE A 411 -9.32 9.66 3.90
N GLN A 412 -10.57 9.65 3.42
CA GLN A 412 -11.74 9.52 4.29
C GLN A 412 -11.84 8.14 4.96
N ILE A 413 -11.36 7.07 4.32
CA ILE A 413 -11.34 5.72 4.91
C ILE A 413 -10.34 5.66 6.06
N TYR A 414 -9.12 6.15 5.85
CA TYR A 414 -8.04 6.11 6.86
C TYR A 414 -8.23 7.07 8.03
N CYS A 415 -9.11 8.08 7.91
CA CYS A 415 -9.54 8.90 9.03
C CYS A 415 -10.46 8.14 10.02
N ARG A 416 -11.19 7.11 9.57
CA ARG A 416 -12.21 6.44 10.40
C ARG A 416 -11.67 5.77 11.66
N PRO A 417 -10.55 5.01 11.64
CA PRO A 417 -9.99 4.43 12.85
C PRO A 417 -9.69 5.48 13.91
N THR A 418 -9.12 6.62 13.49
CA THR A 418 -8.79 7.73 14.37
C THR A 418 -10.04 8.37 14.96
N TYR A 419 -11.06 8.66 14.16
CA TYR A 419 -12.31 9.22 14.66
C TYR A 419 -13.02 8.24 15.60
N GLY A 420 -13.07 6.94 15.27
CA GLY A 420 -13.65 5.91 16.11
C GLY A 420 -12.95 5.77 17.46
N TYR A 421 -11.61 5.82 17.48
CA TYR A 421 -10.83 5.84 18.73
C TYR A 421 -11.16 7.07 19.60
N PHE A 422 -11.22 8.25 18.99
CA PHE A 422 -11.55 9.47 19.73
C PHE A 422 -12.99 9.44 20.28
N GLU A 423 -13.96 8.96 19.51
CA GLU A 423 -15.34 8.81 19.98
C GLU A 423 -15.46 7.82 21.15
N GLU A 424 -14.71 6.71 21.11
CA GLU A 424 -14.64 5.73 22.19
C GLU A 424 -14.05 6.33 23.48
N VAL A 425 -12.90 7.02 23.38
CA VAL A 425 -12.26 7.69 24.52
C VAL A 425 -13.15 8.78 25.09
N MET A 426 -13.82 9.56 24.24
CA MET A 426 -14.73 10.61 24.68
C MET A 426 -15.96 10.04 25.38
N THR A 427 -16.54 8.95 24.87
CA THR A 427 -17.71 8.32 25.48
C THR A 427 -17.36 7.68 26.82
N SER A 428 -16.19 7.03 26.92
CA SER A 428 -15.69 6.45 28.16
C SER A 428 -15.40 7.49 29.24
N LYS A 429 -14.81 8.65 28.88
CA LYS A 429 -14.50 9.74 29.83
C LYS A 429 -15.68 10.66 30.14
N SER A 430 -16.70 10.71 29.28
CA SER A 430 -17.87 11.59 29.43
C SER A 430 -18.92 11.07 30.43
N MET A 431 -18.58 10.09 31.26
CA MET A 431 -19.41 9.68 32.39
C MET A 431 -19.26 10.61 33.63
N GLY A 432 -18.41 11.65 33.57
CA GLY A 432 -18.09 12.46 34.75
C GLY A 432 -17.92 13.99 34.60
N SER A 433 -18.22 14.63 33.46
CA SER A 433 -18.04 16.10 33.34
C SER A 433 -19.24 16.85 32.77
N HIS A 434 -19.77 17.79 33.58
CA HIS A 434 -20.85 18.75 33.30
C HIS A 434 -20.58 19.77 32.16
N LEU A 435 -19.55 19.58 31.33
CA LEU A 435 -19.30 20.47 30.19
C LEU A 435 -20.24 20.11 29.04
N CYS A 436 -21.33 20.87 28.93
CA CYS A 436 -22.38 20.76 27.92
C CYS A 436 -21.91 21.20 26.52
N ILE A 437 -20.73 20.77 26.08
CA ILE A 437 -20.29 20.94 24.70
C ILE A 437 -21.01 19.88 23.87
N SER A 438 -21.86 20.32 22.95
CA SER A 438 -22.55 19.45 22.00
C SER A 438 -21.55 18.48 21.38
N SER A 439 -21.89 17.19 21.34
CA SER A 439 -21.06 16.14 20.72
C SER A 439 -20.60 16.53 19.31
N ARG A 440 -21.41 17.32 18.60
CA ARG A 440 -21.08 17.90 17.28
C ARG A 440 -19.90 18.89 17.32
N LEU A 441 -19.85 19.77 18.31
CA LEU A 441 -18.77 20.76 18.43
C LEU A 441 -17.45 20.10 18.83
N ARG A 442 -17.48 19.10 19.72
CA ARG A 442 -16.30 18.29 20.04
C ARG A 442 -15.75 17.60 18.80
N ARG A 443 -16.59 16.90 18.05
CA ARG A 443 -16.19 16.25 16.79
C ARG A 443 -15.57 17.25 15.82
N LEU A 444 -16.19 18.42 15.63
CA LEU A 444 -15.67 19.48 14.77
C LEU A 444 -14.26 19.93 15.19
N ILE A 445 -14.04 20.21 16.48
CA ILE A 445 -12.73 20.64 17.00
C ILE A 445 -11.66 19.56 16.78
N PHE A 446 -11.97 18.30 17.07
CA PHE A 446 -11.03 17.19 16.88
C PHE A 446 -10.70 16.96 15.41
N THR A 447 -11.71 16.95 14.53
CA THR A 447 -11.49 16.82 13.09
C THR A 447 -10.66 18.00 12.56
N LEU A 448 -10.95 19.24 12.98
CA LEU A 448 -10.18 20.41 12.59
C LEU A 448 -8.72 20.29 13.05
N ALA A 449 -8.49 19.93 14.31
CA ALA A 449 -7.13 19.78 14.86
C ALA A 449 -6.35 18.67 14.15
N TYR A 450 -6.98 17.53 13.90
CA TYR A 450 -6.37 16.40 13.20
C TYR A 450 -6.02 16.76 11.75
N MET A 451 -6.95 17.36 11.01
CA MET A 451 -6.74 17.80 9.62
C MET A 451 -5.70 18.89 9.50
N ALA A 452 -5.73 19.88 10.42
CA ALA A 452 -4.73 20.93 10.47
C ALA A 452 -3.34 20.35 10.73
N PHE A 453 -3.22 19.40 11.66
CA PHE A 453 -1.95 18.74 11.95
C PHE A 453 -1.39 17.99 10.71
N ILE A 454 -2.22 17.20 10.02
CA ILE A 454 -1.81 16.48 8.80
C ILE A 454 -1.39 17.48 7.72
N THR A 455 -2.22 18.48 7.45
CA THR A 455 -2.00 19.46 6.37
C THR A 455 -0.75 20.29 6.62
N VAL A 456 -0.55 20.77 7.86
CA VAL A 456 0.65 21.51 8.24
C VAL A 456 1.89 20.63 8.10
N THR A 457 1.84 19.38 8.54
CA THR A 457 2.98 18.46 8.43
C THR A 457 3.31 18.16 6.97
N ALA A 458 2.30 17.86 6.15
CA ALA A 458 2.46 17.60 4.71
C ALA A 458 3.03 18.82 3.97
N ALA A 459 2.55 20.03 4.28
CA ALA A 459 3.04 21.26 3.65
C ALA A 459 4.44 21.67 4.14
N ALA A 460 4.75 21.40 5.41
CA ALA A 460 6.04 21.73 6.01
C ALA A 460 7.16 20.76 5.57
N LEU A 461 6.84 19.49 5.33
CA LEU A 461 7.80 18.44 5.00
C LEU A 461 7.25 17.56 3.85
N PRO A 462 7.26 18.03 2.58
CA PRO A 462 6.68 17.29 1.46
C PRO A 462 7.57 16.12 0.96
N PHE A 463 8.17 15.35 1.87
CA PHE A 463 9.06 14.23 1.57
C PHE A 463 8.26 12.93 1.37
N PHE A 464 7.65 12.80 0.20
CA PHE A 464 6.74 11.69 -0.11
C PHE A 464 7.32 10.30 0.21
N SER A 465 8.54 10.00 -0.28
CA SER A 465 9.18 8.68 -0.06
C SER A 465 9.36 8.36 1.42
N ASP A 466 9.75 9.36 2.19
CA ASP A 466 10.12 9.18 3.59
C ASP A 466 8.90 8.99 4.48
N PHE A 467 7.83 9.74 4.23
CA PHE A 467 6.55 9.54 4.91
C PHE A 467 5.93 8.18 4.57
N VAL A 468 6.02 7.76 3.31
CA VAL A 468 5.62 6.41 2.90
C VAL A 468 6.46 5.36 3.64
N SER A 469 7.78 5.52 3.67
CA SER A 469 8.69 4.58 4.32
C SER A 469 8.48 4.47 5.83
N ILE A 470 8.38 5.59 6.55
CA ILE A 470 8.17 5.60 8.01
C ILE A 470 6.79 5.03 8.36
N CYS A 471 5.76 5.35 7.59
CA CYS A 471 4.42 4.81 7.80
C CYS A 471 4.38 3.29 7.55
N GLY A 472 5.05 2.82 6.50
CA GLY A 472 5.20 1.40 6.23
C GLY A 472 5.95 0.67 7.32
N ALA A 473 7.09 1.22 7.75
CA ALA A 473 7.97 0.60 8.73
C ALA A 473 7.39 0.58 10.15
N VAL A 474 6.85 1.72 10.62
CA VAL A 474 6.36 1.86 11.99
C VAL A 474 4.88 1.48 12.09
N GLY A 475 4.04 1.90 11.16
CA GLY A 475 2.60 1.65 11.21
C GLY A 475 2.21 0.28 10.66
N PHE A 476 2.38 0.08 9.35
CA PHE A 476 1.85 -1.10 8.67
C PHE A 476 2.62 -2.38 8.96
N THR A 477 3.94 -2.34 9.10
CA THR A 477 4.74 -3.57 9.30
C THR A 477 4.33 -4.33 10.58
N PRO A 478 4.23 -3.68 11.76
CA PRO A 478 3.78 -4.35 12.97
C PRO A 478 2.32 -4.83 12.89
N LEU A 479 1.44 -4.08 12.22
CA LEU A 479 0.02 -4.40 12.10
C LEU A 479 -0.26 -5.54 11.12
N ASP A 480 0.26 -5.46 9.90
CA ASP A 480 -0.20 -6.31 8.80
C ASP A 480 0.69 -7.53 8.57
N PHE A 481 1.91 -7.55 9.13
CA PHE A 481 2.84 -8.68 9.00
C PHE A 481 3.13 -9.36 10.34
N VAL A 482 3.46 -8.59 11.38
CA VAL A 482 3.95 -9.15 12.65
C VAL A 482 2.80 -9.61 13.53
N PHE A 483 1.83 -8.73 13.81
CA PHE A 483 0.71 -9.05 14.70
C PHE A 483 -0.10 -10.28 14.25
N PRO A 484 -0.48 -10.46 12.96
CA PRO A 484 -1.28 -11.59 12.53
C PRO A 484 -0.60 -12.93 12.78
N ALA A 485 0.71 -12.99 12.51
CA ALA A 485 1.53 -14.18 12.73
C ALA A 485 1.58 -14.54 14.23
N ILE A 486 1.85 -13.57 15.11
CA ILE A 486 1.93 -13.79 16.56
C ILE A 486 0.54 -14.11 17.14
N ALA A 487 -0.50 -13.39 16.73
CA ALA A 487 -1.87 -13.61 17.16
C ALA A 487 -2.35 -15.02 16.79
N PHE A 488 -2.03 -15.49 15.59
CA PHE A 488 -2.37 -16.85 15.15
C PHE A 488 -1.65 -17.93 15.96
N LEU A 489 -0.36 -17.73 16.26
CA LEU A 489 0.40 -18.63 17.14
C LEU A 489 -0.20 -18.68 18.55
N LYS A 490 -0.56 -17.53 19.12
CA LYS A 490 -1.15 -17.43 20.46
C LYS A 490 -2.55 -18.03 20.53
N ALA A 491 -3.33 -17.89 19.46
CA ALA A 491 -4.67 -18.45 19.34
C ALA A 491 -4.68 -20.00 19.31
N GLY A 492 -3.54 -20.66 19.11
CA GLY A 492 -3.43 -22.11 19.20
C GLY A 492 -4.19 -22.89 18.11
N ARG A 493 -4.65 -22.22 17.04
CA ARG A 493 -5.38 -22.83 15.90
C ARG A 493 -4.45 -23.57 14.93
N LEU A 494 -3.52 -24.32 15.49
CA LEU A 494 -2.50 -25.02 14.73
C LEU A 494 -3.03 -26.35 14.19
N PRO A 495 -2.50 -26.82 13.04
CA PRO A 495 -2.82 -28.13 12.51
C PRO A 495 -2.63 -29.27 13.52
N VAL A 496 -3.45 -30.32 13.39
CA VAL A 496 -3.33 -31.53 14.21
C VAL A 496 -2.07 -32.32 13.85
N THR A 497 -1.73 -32.39 12.57
CA THR A 497 -0.54 -33.08 12.08
C THR A 497 0.75 -32.39 12.58
N PRO A 498 1.67 -33.12 13.24
CA PRO A 498 2.85 -32.51 13.87
C PRO A 498 3.79 -31.84 12.87
N THR A 499 3.98 -32.44 11.69
CA THR A 499 4.82 -31.87 10.62
C THR A 499 4.25 -30.55 10.09
N LEU A 500 2.94 -30.50 9.85
CA LEU A 500 2.27 -29.30 9.35
C LEU A 500 2.20 -28.21 10.42
N ARG A 501 2.02 -28.61 11.69
CA ARG A 501 2.11 -27.72 12.85
C ARG A 501 3.47 -27.05 12.94
N LEU A 502 4.56 -27.83 12.86
CA LEU A 502 5.92 -27.30 12.92
C LEU A 502 6.20 -26.35 11.75
N LEU A 503 5.74 -26.70 10.54
CA LEU A 503 5.88 -25.85 9.36
C LEU A 503 5.15 -24.51 9.55
N VAL A 504 3.88 -24.53 9.94
CA VAL A 504 3.09 -23.31 10.18
C VAL A 504 3.70 -22.46 11.30
N GLN A 505 4.20 -23.08 12.37
CA GLN A 505 4.89 -22.38 13.44
C GLN A 505 6.16 -21.68 12.92
N THR A 506 7.00 -22.42 12.19
CA THR A 506 8.25 -21.90 11.64
C THR A 506 8.01 -20.75 10.68
N VAL A 507 7.02 -20.86 9.79
CA VAL A 507 6.65 -19.79 8.84
C VAL A 507 6.18 -18.54 9.58
N ASN A 508 5.31 -18.66 10.59
CA ASN A 508 4.82 -17.51 11.35
C ASN A 508 5.94 -16.83 12.16
N ILE A 509 6.82 -17.61 12.80
CA ILE A 509 7.98 -17.06 13.52
C ILE A 509 8.94 -16.36 12.55
N ALA A 510 9.18 -16.95 11.37
CA ALA A 510 10.04 -16.36 10.35
C ALA A 510 9.46 -15.03 9.81
N ILE A 511 8.16 -14.97 9.51
CA ILE A 511 7.48 -13.74 9.09
C ILE A 511 7.58 -12.68 10.19
N ALA A 512 7.19 -13.01 11.42
CA ALA A 512 7.24 -12.07 12.54
C ALA A 512 8.65 -11.52 12.78
N THR A 513 9.68 -12.38 12.72
CA THR A 513 11.07 -11.99 12.94
C THR A 513 11.60 -11.13 11.80
N TRP A 514 11.43 -11.58 10.55
CA TRP A 514 11.91 -10.86 9.37
C TRP A 514 11.26 -9.49 9.23
N PHE A 515 9.93 -9.40 9.38
CA PHE A 515 9.24 -8.12 9.27
C PHE A 515 9.47 -7.21 10.47
N SER A 516 9.78 -7.74 11.66
CA SER A 516 10.28 -6.90 12.76
C SER A 516 11.63 -6.27 12.43
N ILE A 517 12.53 -7.00 11.77
CA ILE A 517 13.80 -6.44 11.28
C ILE A 517 13.53 -5.37 10.22
N VAL A 518 12.64 -5.64 9.25
CA VAL A 518 12.23 -4.68 8.23
C VAL A 518 11.67 -3.39 8.85
N ALA A 519 10.84 -3.50 9.89
CA ALA A 519 10.30 -2.34 10.62
C ALA A 519 11.41 -1.47 11.21
N VAL A 520 12.40 -2.07 11.86
CA VAL A 520 13.53 -1.34 12.46
C VAL A 520 14.41 -0.71 11.38
N LEU A 521 14.80 -1.48 10.36
CA LEU A 521 15.64 -0.99 9.27
C LEU A 521 14.93 0.14 8.51
N GLY A 522 13.67 -0.06 8.13
CA GLY A 522 12.84 0.93 7.46
C GLY A 522 12.74 2.24 8.25
N CYS A 523 12.51 2.15 9.56
CA CYS A 523 12.47 3.33 10.43
C CYS A 523 13.82 4.07 10.45
N ILE A 524 14.94 3.35 10.60
CA ILE A 524 16.29 3.95 10.55
C ILE A 524 16.53 4.65 9.21
N GLY A 525 16.16 4.01 8.10
CA GLY A 525 16.27 4.57 6.76
C GLY A 525 15.46 5.85 6.61
N ALA A 526 14.17 5.82 6.95
CA ALA A 526 13.28 6.97 6.84
C ALA A 526 13.73 8.15 7.71
N VAL A 527 14.05 7.91 8.99
CA VAL A 527 14.53 8.98 9.90
C VAL A 527 15.84 9.58 9.37
N ARG A 528 16.75 8.76 8.84
CA ARG A 528 18.00 9.27 8.28
C ARG A 528 17.75 10.19 7.09
N PHE A 529 16.85 9.84 6.17
CA PHE A 529 16.52 10.70 5.02
C PHE A 529 15.81 11.98 5.45
N ILE A 530 14.82 11.91 6.34
CA ILE A 530 14.16 13.10 6.90
C ILE A 530 15.19 14.06 7.51
N VAL A 531 16.15 13.55 8.30
CA VAL A 531 17.21 14.37 8.91
C VAL A 531 18.14 14.99 7.86
N MET A 532 18.40 14.30 6.74
CA MET A 532 19.22 14.84 5.66
C MET A 532 18.46 15.90 4.85
N ASP A 533 17.19 15.65 4.57
CA ASP A 533 16.34 16.53 3.77
C ASP A 533 15.99 17.80 4.55
N ILE A 534 15.74 17.73 5.87
CA ILE A 534 15.54 18.92 6.71
C ILE A 534 16.77 19.85 6.71
N LYS A 535 17.99 19.32 6.54
CA LYS A 535 19.21 20.15 6.53
C LYS A 535 19.35 20.97 5.25
N THR A 536 18.79 20.49 4.15
CA THR A 536 18.86 21.16 2.84
C THR A 536 17.59 21.95 2.55
N TYR A 537 16.47 21.55 3.14
CA TYR A 537 15.16 22.14 2.94
C TYR A 537 14.93 23.37 3.84
N ARG A 538 14.43 24.46 3.24
CA ARG A 538 13.88 25.59 3.99
C ARG A 538 12.36 25.42 4.07
N PHE A 539 11.79 25.54 5.27
CA PHE A 539 10.34 25.42 5.48
C PHE A 539 9.55 26.28 4.47
N PHE A 540 8.54 25.68 3.85
CA PHE A 540 7.64 26.29 2.85
C PHE A 540 8.32 26.75 1.55
N TYR A 541 9.50 26.20 1.22
CA TYR A 541 10.15 26.44 -0.07
C TYR A 541 9.64 25.46 -1.13
N ASP A 542 9.42 25.93 -2.37
CA ASP A 542 8.91 25.10 -3.45
C ASP A 542 9.98 24.08 -3.91
N MET A 543 9.60 22.81 -4.01
CA MET A 543 10.43 21.75 -4.61
C MET A 543 10.13 21.58 -6.10
#